data_AF-A0A9W8M470-F1
#
_entry.id   AF-A0A9W8M470-F1
#
_cell.length_a   1.000
_cell.length_b   1.000
_cell.length_c   1.000
_cell.angle_alpha   90.00
_cell.angle_beta   90.00
_cell.angle_gamma   90.00
#
_symmetry.space_group_name_H-M   'P 1'
#
loop_
_entity.id
_entity.type
_entity.pdbx_description
1 polymer ?
#
loop_
_entity_poly.entity_id
_entity_poly.type
_entity_poly.pdbx_seq_one_letter_code
_entity_poly.pdbx_strand_id
1 'polypeptide(L)'
;MKWVTAYLTAIALAVFTPSMIAAADNICQGHTDAKTAGMPFAHPTVCNQFLTCSADGTPYVGQCPAGTFYDIALTTCTAAAQSSCGDRK
;
A
#
# COMPACT_ATOMS: atom_id res chain seq x y z
N MET A 1 -34.27 -37.35 -20.12
CA MET A 1 -33.92 -36.09 -19.45
C MET A 1 -32.62 -36.25 -18.64
N LYS A 2 -31.46 -36.05 -19.27
CA LYS A 2 -30.11 -36.10 -18.63
C LYS A 2 -29.33 -34.79 -18.79
N TRP A 3 -29.98 -33.77 -19.35
CA TRP A 3 -29.31 -32.55 -19.80
C TRP A 3 -29.37 -31.45 -18.72
N VAL A 4 -30.39 -31.46 -17.86
CA VAL A 4 -30.54 -30.50 -16.75
C VAL A 4 -29.53 -30.72 -15.63
N THR A 5 -29.12 -31.98 -15.38
CA THR A 5 -28.14 -32.32 -14.35
C THR A 5 -26.72 -31.86 -14.69
N ALA A 6 -26.35 -31.81 -15.98
CA ALA A 6 -25.05 -31.29 -16.41
C ALA A 6 -24.95 -29.76 -16.26
N TYR A 7 -26.07 -29.05 -16.44
CA TYR A 7 -26.15 -27.60 -16.22
C TYR A 7 -26.09 -27.23 -14.72
N LEU A 8 -26.65 -28.05 -13.84
CA LEU A 8 -26.60 -27.82 -12.39
C LEU A 8 -25.20 -28.08 -11.80
N THR A 9 -24.46 -29.06 -12.31
CA THR A 9 -23.08 -29.31 -11.86
C THR A 9 -22.08 -28.27 -12.36
N ALA A 10 -22.38 -27.57 -13.45
CA ALA A 10 -21.51 -26.53 -14.01
C ALA A 10 -21.49 -25.22 -13.19
N ILE A 11 -22.56 -24.96 -12.41
CA ILE A 11 -22.67 -23.72 -11.62
C ILE A 11 -21.94 -23.86 -10.26
N ALA A 12 -21.84 -25.07 -9.70
CA ALA A 12 -21.25 -25.30 -8.37
C ALA A 12 -19.71 -25.16 -8.33
N LEU A 13 -19.01 -25.18 -9.47
CA LEU A 13 -17.56 -24.95 -9.53
C LEU A 13 -17.18 -23.49 -9.84
N ALA A 14 -18.14 -22.64 -10.16
CA ALA A 14 -17.91 -21.23 -10.48
C ALA A 14 -18.06 -20.28 -9.26
N VAL A 15 -18.33 -20.83 -8.07
CA VAL A 15 -18.59 -20.04 -6.84
C VAL A 15 -17.48 -20.20 -5.77
N PHE A 16 -16.39 -20.90 -6.11
CA PHE A 16 -15.19 -21.03 -5.27
C PHE A 16 -13.97 -20.36 -5.91
N THR A 17 -14.15 -19.25 -6.64
CA THR A 17 -13.09 -18.25 -6.60
C THR A 17 -13.16 -17.64 -5.21
N PRO A 18 -12.19 -17.86 -4.28
CA PRO A 18 -12.06 -16.93 -3.18
C PRO A 18 -12.05 -15.55 -3.82
N SER A 19 -12.99 -14.71 -3.42
CA SER A 19 -13.18 -13.37 -3.92
C SER A 19 -11.79 -12.76 -4.11
N MET A 20 -11.48 -12.38 -5.34
CA MET A 20 -10.40 -11.45 -5.63
C MET A 20 -10.80 -10.14 -4.95
N ILE A 21 -10.72 -10.10 -3.61
CA ILE A 21 -10.52 -8.86 -2.89
C ILE A 21 -9.11 -8.51 -3.34
N ALA A 22 -9.02 -7.87 -4.50
CA ALA A 22 -7.95 -6.92 -4.73
C ALA A 22 -8.01 -6.05 -3.48
N ALA A 23 -7.06 -6.26 -2.58
CA ALA A 23 -6.79 -5.31 -1.52
C ALA A 23 -6.57 -4.01 -2.29
N ALA A 24 -7.59 -3.16 -2.33
CA ALA A 24 -7.40 -1.79 -2.77
C ALA A 24 -6.31 -1.27 -1.85
N ASP A 25 -5.12 -1.00 -2.40
CA ASP A 25 -3.88 -0.75 -1.69
C ASP A 25 -4.10 0.20 -0.51
N ASN A 26 -4.38 -0.36 0.65
CA ASN A 26 -4.59 0.38 1.87
C ASN A 26 -3.20 0.64 2.42
N ILE A 27 -2.56 1.66 1.88
CA ILE A 27 -1.19 2.09 2.20
C ILE A 27 -0.95 2.32 3.70
N CYS A 28 -2.03 2.44 4.48
CA CYS A 28 -2.02 2.54 5.94
C CYS A 28 -2.19 1.21 6.69
N GLN A 29 -2.31 0.08 6.01
CA GLN A 29 -2.41 -1.22 6.67
C GLN A 29 -1.14 -1.49 7.47
N GLY A 30 -1.28 -1.65 8.79
CA GLY A 30 -0.15 -1.82 9.71
C GLY A 30 0.50 -0.51 10.19
N HIS A 31 -0.05 0.64 9.80
CA HIS A 31 0.42 1.97 10.21
C HIS A 31 -0.63 2.77 11.00
N THR A 32 -1.62 2.10 11.58
CA THR A 32 -2.73 2.72 12.35
C THR A 32 -2.74 2.37 13.83
N ASP A 33 -1.78 1.57 14.30
CA ASP A 33 -1.71 1.23 15.72
C ASP A 33 -1.22 2.44 16.55
N ALA A 34 -1.36 2.35 17.88
CA ALA A 34 -0.96 3.44 18.78
C ALA A 34 0.53 3.78 18.73
N LYS A 35 1.37 2.96 18.07
CA LYS A 35 2.82 3.17 17.95
C LYS A 35 3.24 3.72 16.59
N THR A 36 2.46 3.47 15.55
CA THR A 36 2.79 3.74 14.15
C THR A 36 1.90 4.81 13.54
N ALA A 37 0.71 5.06 14.10
CA ALA A 37 -0.15 6.16 13.68
C ALA A 37 0.60 7.49 13.79
N GLY A 38 0.62 8.25 12.70
CA GLY A 38 1.33 9.52 12.54
C GLY A 38 2.83 9.40 12.26
N MET A 39 3.42 8.19 12.32
CA MET A 39 4.83 7.99 12.02
C MET A 39 5.05 8.05 10.50
N PRO A 40 6.02 8.86 10.01
CA PRO A 40 6.30 8.95 8.59
C PRO A 40 7.02 7.69 8.08
N PHE A 41 6.70 7.28 6.86
CA PHE A 41 7.36 6.18 6.15
C PHE A 41 7.50 6.51 4.65
N ALA A 42 8.34 5.76 3.95
CA ALA A 42 8.64 6.02 2.55
C ALA A 42 7.43 5.82 1.62
N HIS A 43 7.25 6.73 0.66
CA HIS A 43 6.30 6.50 -0.42
C HIS A 43 6.77 5.34 -1.30
N PRO A 44 5.89 4.39 -1.68
CA PRO A 44 6.29 3.14 -2.34
C PRO A 44 6.88 3.35 -3.73
N THR A 45 6.52 4.44 -4.40
CA THR A 45 6.89 4.67 -5.80
C THR A 45 7.64 5.97 -6.06
N VAL A 46 7.64 6.93 -5.11
CA VAL A 46 8.14 8.29 -5.35
C VAL A 46 9.17 8.65 -4.28
N CYS A 47 10.38 9.00 -4.70
CA CYS A 47 11.50 9.29 -3.81
C CYS A 47 11.33 10.55 -2.98
N ASN A 48 10.78 11.59 -3.63
CA ASN A 48 10.58 12.90 -3.04
C ASN A 48 9.31 12.94 -2.16
N GLN A 49 8.68 11.81 -1.86
CA GLN A 49 7.47 11.75 -1.04
C GLN A 49 7.62 10.79 0.13
N PHE A 50 6.88 11.09 1.19
CA PHE A 50 6.68 10.24 2.35
C PHE A 50 5.21 10.21 2.71
N LEU A 51 4.83 9.27 3.54
CA LEU A 51 3.44 9.07 3.96
C LEU A 51 3.38 9.05 5.47
N THR A 52 2.28 9.55 6.01
CA THR A 52 1.86 9.30 7.39
C THR A 52 0.43 8.78 7.36
N CYS A 53 0.07 7.96 8.34
CA CYS A 53 -1.28 7.42 8.46
C CYS A 53 -1.89 7.84 9.78
N SER A 54 -3.09 8.41 9.74
CA SER A 54 -3.85 8.65 10.96
C SER A 54 -4.39 7.34 11.54
N ALA A 55 -4.76 7.35 12.83
CA ALA A 55 -5.29 6.17 13.51
C ALA A 55 -6.61 5.63 12.90
N ASP A 56 -7.31 6.47 12.13
CA ASP A 56 -8.51 6.11 11.36
C ASP A 56 -8.19 5.43 10.01
N GLY A 57 -6.90 5.31 9.65
CA GLY A 57 -6.45 4.74 8.38
C GLY A 57 -6.36 5.76 7.24
N THR A 58 -6.52 7.05 7.50
CA THR A 58 -6.41 8.09 6.47
C THR A 58 -4.93 8.35 6.13
N PRO A 59 -4.51 8.17 4.86
CA PRO A 59 -3.15 8.47 4.43
C PRO A 59 -2.96 9.98 4.16
N TYR A 60 -1.80 10.49 4.53
CA TYR A 60 -1.34 11.84 4.18
C TYR A 60 -0.01 11.72 3.46
N VAL A 61 0.06 12.28 2.25
CA VAL A 61 1.31 12.36 1.47
C VAL A 61 2.01 13.66 1.80
N GLY A 62 3.22 13.56 2.31
CA GLY A 62 4.16 14.66 2.45
C GLY A 62 5.17 14.69 1.31
N GLN A 63 5.60 15.89 0.92
CA GLN A 63 6.60 16.07 -0.12
C GLN A 63 7.87 16.69 0.47
N CYS A 64 9.01 16.12 0.12
CA CYS A 64 10.32 16.62 0.51
C CYS A 64 10.70 17.87 -0.32
N PRO A 65 11.51 18.79 0.25
CA PRO A 65 12.07 19.91 -0.51
C PRO A 65 12.78 19.47 -1.80
N ALA A 66 12.88 20.39 -2.77
CA ALA A 66 13.54 20.13 -4.03
C ALA A 66 14.98 19.62 -3.83
N GLY A 67 15.35 18.55 -4.53
CA GLY A 67 16.67 17.94 -4.43
C GLY A 67 16.88 17.02 -3.22
N THR A 68 15.84 16.79 -2.41
CA THR A 68 15.90 15.88 -1.25
C THR A 68 14.90 14.74 -1.37
N PHE A 69 15.24 13.58 -0.83
CA PHE A 69 14.42 12.37 -0.82
C PHE A 69 14.23 11.87 0.60
N TYR A 70 13.10 11.20 0.84
CA TYR A 70 12.80 10.66 2.16
C TYR A 70 13.68 9.43 2.44
N ASP A 71 14.45 9.53 3.52
CA ASP A 71 15.30 8.47 4.04
C ASP A 71 14.64 7.76 5.22
N ILE A 72 14.53 6.44 5.14
CA ILE A 72 13.82 5.62 6.13
C ILE A 72 14.64 5.48 7.41
N ALA A 73 15.98 5.44 7.31
CA ALA A 73 16.84 5.26 8.48
C ALA A 73 16.94 6.54 9.33
N LEU A 74 16.96 7.69 8.67
CA LEU A 74 16.97 9.01 9.32
C LEU A 74 15.56 9.55 9.60
N THR A 75 14.52 8.85 9.12
CA THR A 75 13.11 9.21 9.19
C THR A 75 12.81 10.65 8.74
N THR A 76 13.59 11.16 7.77
CA THR A 76 13.54 12.57 7.32
C THR A 76 13.97 12.73 5.86
N CYS A 77 13.76 13.91 5.29
CA CYS A 77 14.26 14.26 3.97
C CYS A 77 15.76 14.59 4.03
N THR A 78 16.56 13.90 3.21
CA THR A 78 18.00 14.14 3.07
C THR A 78 18.39 14.31 1.62
N ALA A 79 19.63 14.73 1.33
CA ALA A 79 20.12 14.87 -0.02
C ALA A 79 19.96 13.56 -0.81
N ALA A 80 19.50 13.63 -2.07
CA ALA A 80 19.24 12.46 -2.89
C ALA A 80 20.39 11.44 -2.91
N ALA A 81 21.63 11.92 -2.99
CA ALA A 81 22.84 11.10 -3.00
C ALA A 81 23.11 10.32 -1.70
N GLN A 82 22.52 10.74 -0.58
CA GLN A 82 22.68 10.12 0.74
C GLN A 82 21.46 9.29 1.15
N SER A 83 20.34 9.46 0.45
CA SER A 83 19.08 8.81 0.81
C SER A 83 19.06 7.33 0.41
N SER A 84 18.35 6.53 1.20
CA SER A 84 18.00 5.13 0.95
C SER A 84 16.89 4.98 -0.11
N CYS A 85 16.90 5.80 -1.17
CA CYS A 85 15.77 5.85 -2.07
C CYS A 85 15.55 4.61 -2.95
N GLY A 86 16.63 3.91 -3.30
CA GLY A 86 16.57 2.71 -4.15
C GLY A 86 16.02 3.03 -5.54
N ASP A 87 15.20 2.12 -6.07
CA ASP A 87 14.63 2.18 -7.44
C ASP A 87 13.32 2.99 -7.55
N ARG A 88 12.95 3.73 -6.49
CA ARG A 88 11.78 4.62 -6.51
C ARG A 88 12.02 5.78 -7.49
N LYS A 89 10.95 6.27 -8.13
CA LYS A 89 11.03 7.33 -9.15
C LYS A 89 11.17 8.72 -8.56
#